data_AF-A0A9W7D2R0-F1
#
_entry.id   AF-A0A9W7D2R0-F1
#
_cell.length_a   1.000
_cell.length_b   1.000
_cell.length_c   1.000
_cell.angle_alpha   90.00
_cell.angle_beta   90.00
_cell.angle_gamma   90.00
#
_symmetry.space_group_name_H-M   'P 1'
#
loop_
_entity.id
_entity.type
_entity.pdbx_description
1 polymer ?
#
loop_
_entity_poly.entity_id
_entity_poly.type
_entity_poly.pdbx_seq_one_letter_code
_entity_poly.pdbx_strand_id
1 'polypeptide(L)'
;MIYLGLHGSVIATTEADFNGYLKIYSAPNYKNAIITVNFNYASRCYSFDCDSLDNKAASAKWSKLPNSTSDTLIVFSETDCTGHKSTIRLSKTTTVSDFKVMKGTISSFIVKTKATTSAAIAKRGKSNICNWKRVGTGDIAEEDPALALFFRP
;
A
#
# COMPACT_ATOMS: atom_id res chain seq x y z
N MET A 1 30.69 -12.01 40.35
CA MET A 1 29.52 -11.78 39.48
C MET A 1 29.99 -10.93 38.31
N ILE A 2 30.09 -11.51 37.11
CA ILE A 2 30.38 -10.77 35.88
C ILE A 2 29.05 -10.67 35.14
N TYR A 3 28.49 -9.46 35.06
CA TYR A 3 27.29 -9.18 34.28
C TYR A 3 27.65 -9.23 32.79
N LEU A 4 27.14 -10.23 32.07
CA LEU A 4 27.09 -10.21 30.61
C LEU A 4 26.05 -9.17 30.17
N GLY A 5 26.52 -8.01 29.72
CA GLY A 5 25.70 -7.04 29.01
C GLY A 5 25.44 -7.53 27.58
N LEU A 6 24.31 -8.22 27.38
CA LEU A 6 23.81 -8.61 26.07
C LEU A 6 23.54 -7.33 25.25
N HIS A 7 24.48 -6.96 24.38
CA HIS A 7 24.24 -5.94 23.37
C HIS A 7 23.26 -6.51 22.35
N GLY A 8 21.98 -6.29 22.60
CA GLY A 8 20.93 -6.56 21.62
C GLY A 8 21.15 -5.66 20.42
N SER A 9 21.78 -6.18 19.37
CA SER A 9 21.81 -5.53 18.06
C SER A 9 20.37 -5.43 17.55
N VAL A 10 19.79 -4.24 17.65
CA VAL A 10 18.60 -3.88 16.87
C VAL A 10 19.00 -3.98 15.40
N ILE A 11 18.61 -5.07 14.75
CA ILE A 11 18.62 -5.14 13.29
C ILE A 11 17.64 -4.05 12.85
N ALA A 12 18.15 -2.94 12.33
CA ALA A 12 17.35 -1.99 11.60
C ALA A 12 16.73 -2.76 10.43
N THR A 13 15.46 -3.15 10.56
CA THR A 13 14.71 -3.71 9.44
C THR A 13 14.63 -2.60 8.40
N THR A 14 15.41 -2.71 7.33
CA THR A 14 15.36 -1.76 6.22
C THR A 14 13.95 -1.79 5.65
N GLU A 15 13.14 -0.79 6.00
CA GLU A 15 11.81 -0.61 5.42
C GLU A 15 11.97 -0.53 3.91
N ALA A 16 11.17 -1.31 3.18
CA ALA A 16 11.33 -1.41 1.73
C ALA A 16 10.69 -0.20 1.06
N ASP A 17 11.54 0.74 0.65
CA ASP A 17 11.19 1.83 -0.25
C ASP A 17 11.23 1.32 -1.70
N PHE A 18 10.32 1.80 -2.54
CA PHE A 18 10.25 1.52 -3.97
C PHE A 18 9.62 2.71 -4.70
N ASN A 19 9.43 2.60 -6.01
CA ASN A 19 8.64 3.56 -6.79
C ASN A 19 7.76 2.76 -7.75
N GLY A 20 6.50 2.60 -7.36
CA GLY A 20 5.55 1.76 -8.08
C GLY A 20 4.15 2.32 -8.07
N TYR A 21 3.26 1.63 -8.76
CA TYR A 21 1.89 2.06 -8.87
C TYR A 21 0.89 0.92 -8.69
N LEU A 22 -0.30 1.28 -8.22
CA LEU A 22 -1.49 0.44 -8.17
C LEU A 22 -2.63 1.16 -8.88
N LYS A 23 -3.09 0.60 -9.99
CA LYS A 23 -4.23 1.08 -10.76
C LYS A 23 -5.47 0.28 -10.40
N ILE A 24 -6.53 0.99 -10.01
CA ILE A 24 -7.76 0.44 -9.44
C ILE A 24 -8.93 0.69 -10.40
N TYR A 25 -9.81 -0.29 -10.50
CA TYR A 25 -10.94 -0.32 -11.42
C TYR A 25 -12.23 -0.65 -10.67
N SER A 26 -13.35 -0.01 -11.01
CA SER A 26 -14.64 -0.21 -10.37
C SER A 26 -15.42 -1.40 -10.91
N ALA A 27 -14.94 -2.03 -11.99
CA ALA A 27 -15.52 -3.24 -12.53
C ALA A 27 -14.47 -4.36 -12.72
N PRO A 28 -14.91 -5.63 -12.75
CA PRO A 28 -14.03 -6.75 -13.10
C PRO A 28 -13.40 -6.59 -14.49
N ASN A 29 -12.31 -7.32 -14.71
CA ASN A 29 -11.57 -7.37 -15.97
C ASN A 29 -11.06 -5.99 -16.42
N TYR A 30 -10.66 -5.15 -15.45
CA TYR A 30 -10.02 -3.86 -15.68
C TYR A 30 -10.89 -2.84 -16.41
N LYS A 31 -12.21 -2.93 -16.22
CA LYS A 31 -13.17 -1.97 -16.75
C LYS A 31 -13.38 -0.82 -15.76
N ASN A 32 -13.64 0.38 -16.29
CA ASN A 32 -13.91 1.58 -15.50
C ASN A 32 -12.76 1.92 -14.52
N ALA A 33 -11.63 2.37 -15.06
CA ALA A 33 -10.51 2.82 -14.23
C ALA A 33 -10.95 3.99 -13.33
N ILE A 34 -10.64 3.90 -12.04
CA ILE A 34 -10.98 4.92 -11.04
C ILE A 34 -9.78 5.81 -10.77
N ILE A 35 -8.64 5.17 -10.46
CA ILE A 35 -7.43 5.86 -10.01
C ILE A 35 -6.18 5.04 -10.24
N THR A 36 -5.06 5.72 -10.51
CA THR A 36 -3.71 5.18 -10.35
C THR A 36 -3.05 5.81 -9.14
N VAL A 37 -2.64 4.97 -8.19
CA VAL A 37 -1.94 5.37 -6.98
C VAL A 37 -0.46 5.14 -7.19
N ASN A 38 0.35 6.21 -7.18
CA ASN A 38 1.81 6.12 -7.21
C ASN A 38 2.32 6.28 -5.77
N PHE A 39 3.08 5.31 -5.27
CA PHE A 39 3.45 5.25 -3.86
C PHE A 39 4.80 4.55 -3.69
N ASN A 40 5.47 4.87 -2.58
CA ASN A 40 6.89 4.57 -2.44
C ASN A 40 7.22 3.66 -1.26
N TYR A 41 6.25 3.33 -0.40
CA TYR A 41 6.54 2.66 0.86
C TYR A 41 5.79 1.35 1.04
N ALA A 42 6.54 0.28 1.30
CA ALA A 42 5.99 -0.92 1.88
C ALA A 42 5.64 -0.67 3.35
N SER A 43 4.84 -1.56 3.95
CA SER A 43 4.47 -1.48 5.36
C SER A 43 3.68 -0.24 5.76
N ARG A 44 3.28 0.64 4.83
CA ARG A 44 2.32 1.72 5.08
C ARG A 44 0.90 1.23 4.79
N CYS A 45 -0.05 1.64 5.63
CA CYS A 45 -1.47 1.42 5.38
C CYS A 45 -2.03 2.57 4.56
N TYR A 46 -2.53 2.26 3.36
CA TYR A 46 -3.11 3.24 2.45
C TYR A 46 -4.62 3.09 2.44
N SER A 47 -5.36 4.12 2.85
CA SER A 47 -6.83 4.10 2.90
C SER A 47 -7.46 4.80 1.70
N PHE A 48 -8.64 4.31 1.30
CA PHE A 48 -9.51 4.85 0.25
C PHE A 48 -10.64 5.72 0.81
N ASP A 49 -10.46 6.28 2.02
CA ASP A 49 -11.50 6.93 2.83
C ASP A 49 -12.00 8.24 2.19
N CYS A 50 -12.78 8.09 1.13
CA CYS A 50 -13.57 9.10 0.43
C CYS A 50 -14.59 8.43 -0.52
N ASP A 51 -15.74 9.07 -0.72
CA ASP A 51 -16.89 8.52 -1.46
C ASP A 51 -16.56 8.00 -2.88
N SER A 52 -15.56 8.61 -3.51
CA SER A 52 -15.17 8.28 -4.89
C SER A 52 -14.37 6.98 -5.02
N LEU A 53 -13.73 6.50 -3.95
CA LEU A 53 -12.82 5.35 -3.97
C LEU A 53 -13.25 4.25 -3.01
N ASP A 54 -13.79 4.64 -1.85
CA ASP A 54 -14.15 3.71 -0.79
C ASP A 54 -15.16 2.67 -1.28
N ASN A 55 -14.89 1.40 -0.99
CA ASN A 55 -15.76 0.30 -1.38
C ASN A 55 -16.08 0.24 -2.89
N LYS A 56 -15.22 0.79 -3.76
CA LYS A 56 -15.42 0.76 -5.23
C LYS A 56 -14.54 -0.25 -5.95
N ALA A 57 -13.43 -0.69 -5.36
CA ALA A 57 -12.46 -1.52 -6.08
C ALA A 57 -13.03 -2.91 -6.43
N ALA A 58 -12.90 -3.31 -7.69
CA ALA A 58 -13.34 -4.60 -8.22
C ALA A 58 -12.23 -5.38 -8.96
N SER A 59 -11.26 -4.68 -9.54
CA SER A 59 -10.06 -5.27 -10.12
C SER A 59 -8.88 -4.29 -10.01
N ALA A 60 -7.65 -4.80 -10.17
CA ALA A 60 -6.45 -3.99 -10.05
C ALA A 60 -5.31 -4.47 -10.95
N LYS A 61 -4.43 -3.53 -11.33
CA LYS A 61 -3.13 -3.78 -11.97
C LYS A 61 -2.05 -3.01 -11.23
N TRP A 62 -0.84 -3.54 -11.19
CA TRP A 62 0.29 -2.83 -10.61
C TRP A 62 1.57 -3.08 -11.39
N SER A 63 2.56 -2.23 -11.15
CA SER A 63 3.93 -2.43 -11.61
C SER A 63 4.92 -1.85 -10.62
N LYS A 64 6.16 -2.33 -10.69
CA LYS A 64 7.28 -1.91 -9.84
C LYS A 64 6.99 -1.98 -8.33
N LEU A 65 6.08 -2.87 -7.92
CA LEU A 65 5.97 -3.28 -6.52
C LEU A 65 7.06 -4.32 -6.20
N PRO A 66 7.50 -4.42 -4.94
CA PRO A 66 8.33 -5.53 -4.47
C PRO A 66 7.75 -6.88 -4.91
N ASN A 67 8.59 -7.75 -5.46
CA ASN A 67 8.14 -8.97 -6.14
C ASN A 67 8.87 -10.24 -5.68
N SER A 68 9.50 -10.20 -4.50
CA SER A 68 10.11 -11.38 -3.89
C SER A 68 9.05 -12.45 -3.61
N THR A 69 9.48 -13.69 -3.38
CA THR A 69 8.58 -14.84 -3.16
C THR A 69 7.61 -14.67 -1.98
N SER A 70 8.02 -13.89 -0.96
CA SER A 70 7.21 -13.56 0.23
C SER A 70 6.39 -12.27 0.10
N ASP A 71 6.61 -11.47 -0.94
CA ASP A 71 6.01 -10.14 -1.03
C ASP A 71 4.55 -10.23 -1.45
N THR A 72 3.69 -9.47 -0.78
CA THR A 72 2.24 -9.54 -0.95
C THR A 72 1.58 -8.17 -1.00
N LEU A 73 0.56 -8.05 -1.83
CA LEU A 73 -0.44 -6.99 -1.72
C LEU A 73 -1.58 -7.55 -0.88
N ILE A 74 -1.92 -6.86 0.20
CA ILE A 74 -3.07 -7.19 1.04
C ILE A 74 -4.07 -6.07 0.93
N VAL A 75 -5.31 -6.42 0.61
CA VAL A 75 -6.45 -5.50 0.59
C VAL A 75 -7.37 -5.83 1.76
N PHE A 76 -7.98 -4.81 2.34
CA PHE A 76 -8.75 -4.88 3.58
C PHE A 76 -10.11 -4.22 3.42
N SER A 77 -11.09 -4.68 4.20
CA SER A 77 -12.45 -4.14 4.17
C SER A 77 -12.64 -2.86 4.97
N GLU A 78 -11.73 -2.57 5.89
CA GLU A 78 -11.78 -1.39 6.75
C GLU A 78 -10.64 -0.42 6.40
N THR A 79 -10.80 0.86 6.70
CA THR A 79 -9.89 1.94 6.27
C THR A 79 -8.55 1.91 6.97
N ASP A 80 -8.43 1.21 8.09
CA ASP A 80 -7.23 1.15 8.93
C ASP A 80 -6.39 -0.12 8.74
N CYS A 81 -6.59 -0.81 7.63
CA CYS A 81 -5.96 -2.09 7.29
C CYS A 81 -6.29 -3.21 8.28
N THR A 82 -7.55 -3.24 8.73
CA THR A 82 -8.15 -4.30 9.54
C THR A 82 -9.37 -4.93 8.85
N GLY A 83 -10.21 -5.65 9.58
CA GLY A 83 -11.36 -6.35 9.00
C GLY A 83 -11.01 -7.55 8.11
N HIS A 84 -11.92 -7.87 7.17
CA HIS A 84 -11.73 -8.96 6.22
C HIS A 84 -10.62 -8.60 5.22
N LYS A 85 -9.82 -9.59 4.81
CA LYS A 85 -8.66 -9.34 3.95
C LYS A 85 -8.50 -10.39 2.87
N SER A 86 -7.95 -9.96 1.74
CA SER A 86 -7.44 -10.84 0.69
C SER A 86 -5.96 -10.57 0.47
N THR A 87 -5.19 -11.66 0.31
CA THR A 87 -3.74 -11.61 0.15
C THR A 87 -3.37 -12.08 -1.25
N ILE A 88 -2.63 -11.25 -1.98
CA ILE A 88 -2.16 -11.53 -3.34
C ILE A 88 -0.64 -11.62 -3.33
N ARG A 89 -0.09 -12.74 -3.82
CA ARG A 89 1.37 -12.91 -3.96
C ARG A 89 1.87 -12.13 -5.17
N LEU A 90 2.73 -11.14 -4.93
CA LEU A 90 3.25 -10.23 -5.96
C LEU A 90 4.20 -10.95 -6.95
N SER A 91 4.88 -11.99 -6.49
CA SER A 91 5.73 -12.85 -7.36
C SER A 91 4.96 -13.71 -8.37
N LYS A 92 3.62 -13.83 -8.23
CA LYS A 92 2.80 -14.72 -9.08
C LYS A 92 1.99 -13.98 -10.13
N THR A 93 1.76 -12.69 -9.94
CA THR A 93 0.93 -11.89 -10.83
C THR A 93 1.22 -10.40 -10.64
N THR A 94 0.92 -9.62 -11.66
CA THR A 94 0.90 -8.14 -11.61
C THR A 94 -0.53 -7.58 -11.66
N THR A 95 -1.53 -8.47 -11.56
CA THR A 95 -2.94 -8.13 -11.73
C THR A 95 -3.87 -8.97 -10.87
N VAL A 96 -5.05 -8.43 -10.59
CA VAL A 96 -6.24 -9.15 -10.12
C VAL A 96 -7.39 -8.76 -11.02
N SER A 97 -7.92 -9.69 -11.81
CA SER A 97 -9.03 -9.44 -12.73
C SER A 97 -10.39 -9.35 -12.02
N ASP A 98 -10.55 -10.01 -10.88
CA ASP A 98 -11.76 -9.91 -10.05
C ASP A 98 -11.40 -10.20 -8.59
N PHE A 99 -11.71 -9.26 -7.69
CA PHE A 99 -11.54 -9.43 -6.25
C PHE A 99 -12.56 -10.40 -5.62
N LYS A 100 -13.51 -10.91 -6.40
CA LYS A 100 -14.53 -11.89 -6.01
C LYS A 100 -15.30 -11.41 -4.77
N VAL A 101 -15.06 -12.05 -3.63
CA VAL A 101 -15.72 -11.76 -2.35
C VAL A 101 -15.34 -10.40 -1.76
N MET A 102 -14.19 -9.85 -2.14
CA MET A 102 -13.74 -8.52 -1.70
C MET A 102 -14.21 -7.39 -2.64
N LYS A 103 -14.90 -7.72 -3.73
CA LYS A 103 -15.32 -6.71 -4.71
C LYS A 103 -16.31 -5.74 -4.06
N GLY A 104 -16.02 -4.45 -4.18
CA GLY A 104 -16.89 -3.40 -3.68
C GLY A 104 -16.90 -3.29 -2.15
N THR A 105 -15.94 -3.91 -1.47
CA THR A 105 -15.81 -3.83 0.00
C THR A 105 -14.41 -3.38 0.42
N ILE A 106 -13.51 -3.10 -0.52
CA ILE A 106 -12.11 -2.77 -0.22
C ILE A 106 -12.01 -1.28 0.14
N SER A 107 -11.41 -1.02 1.30
CA SER A 107 -11.29 0.31 1.90
C SER A 107 -9.83 0.69 2.21
N SER A 108 -8.91 -0.27 2.22
CA SER A 108 -7.47 0.01 2.35
C SER A 108 -6.58 -1.11 1.82
N PHE A 109 -5.28 -0.84 1.71
CA PHE A 109 -4.28 -1.83 1.31
C PHE A 109 -2.92 -1.61 1.96
N ILE A 110 -2.13 -2.70 2.00
CA ILE A 110 -0.70 -2.71 2.39
C ILE A 110 0.07 -3.54 1.37
N VAL A 111 1.25 -3.06 0.97
CA VAL A 111 2.30 -3.90 0.38
C VAL A 111 3.19 -4.42 1.51
N LYS A 112 3.15 -5.74 1.75
CA LYS A 112 4.00 -6.41 2.73
C LYS A 112 5.22 -7.02 2.07
N THR A 113 6.38 -6.80 2.67
CA THR A 113 7.65 -7.42 2.30
C THR A 113 8.25 -8.15 3.49
N LYS A 114 9.42 -8.79 3.32
CA LYS A 114 10.17 -9.40 4.44
C LYS A 114 10.48 -8.41 5.57
N ALA A 115 10.57 -7.11 5.27
CA ALA A 115 10.81 -6.06 6.27
C ALA A 115 9.55 -5.61 7.02
N THR A 116 8.35 -6.06 6.60
CA THR A 116 7.10 -5.63 7.23
C THR A 116 6.90 -6.30 8.58
N THR A 117 7.07 -5.52 9.64
CA THR A 117 6.75 -5.86 11.04
C THR A 117 5.69 -4.90 11.57
N SER A 118 5.07 -5.22 12.72
CA SER A 118 4.15 -4.29 13.39
C SER A 118 4.83 -2.96 13.74
N ALA A 119 6.12 -2.99 14.09
CA ALA A 119 6.92 -1.80 14.35
C ALA A 119 7.13 -0.96 13.08
N ALA A 120 7.42 -1.61 11.94
CA ALA A 120 7.54 -0.93 10.64
C ALA A 120 6.21 -0.28 10.21
N ILE A 121 5.09 -0.97 10.44
CA ILE A 121 3.75 -0.42 10.17
C ILE A 121 3.46 0.78 11.08
N ALA A 122 3.76 0.68 12.38
CA ALA A 122 3.58 1.78 13.31
C ALA A 122 4.45 3.00 12.93
N LYS A 123 5.69 2.76 12.49
CA LYS A 123 6.62 3.81 12.05
C LYS A 123 6.18 4.48 10.74
N ARG A 124 5.70 3.72 9.75
CA ARG A 124 5.21 4.27 8.48
C ARG A 124 3.82 4.89 8.59
N GLY A 125 3.02 4.42 9.55
CA GLY A 125 1.69 4.93 9.83
C GLY A 125 0.67 4.63 8.72
N LYS A 126 -0.38 5.44 8.71
CA LYS A 126 -1.51 5.38 7.78
C LYS A 126 -1.47 6.60 6.86
N SER A 127 -1.94 6.46 5.63
CA SER A 127 -2.06 7.55 4.67
C SER A 127 -3.38 7.43 3.90
N ASN A 128 -4.22 8.45 3.99
CA ASN A 128 -5.43 8.54 3.17
C ASN A 128 -5.05 9.10 1.80
N ILE A 129 -5.21 8.27 0.76
CA ILE A 129 -4.79 8.64 -0.59
C ILE A 129 -5.70 9.70 -1.22
N CYS A 130 -6.89 9.91 -0.68
CA CYS A 130 -7.81 10.94 -1.15
C CYS A 130 -7.28 12.36 -0.86
N ASN A 131 -6.35 12.50 0.10
CA ASN A 131 -5.71 13.76 0.44
C ASN A 131 -4.48 14.07 -0.43
N TRP A 132 -4.13 13.19 -1.36
CA TRP A 132 -2.92 13.34 -2.18
C TRP A 132 -3.15 14.24 -3.38
N LYS A 133 -2.08 14.93 -3.79
CA LYS A 133 -2.10 15.77 -4.98
C LYS A 133 -2.28 14.91 -6.23
N ARG A 134 -3.13 15.40 -7.14
CA ARG A 134 -3.26 14.85 -8.49
C ARG A 134 -2.03 15.26 -9.31
N VAL A 135 -1.41 14.29 -9.96
CA VAL A 135 -0.24 14.50 -10.84
C VAL A 135 -0.58 14.32 -12.32
N GLY A 136 -1.85 14.02 -12.62
CA GLY A 136 -2.39 13.85 -13.97
C GLY A 136 -3.87 13.50 -13.95
N THR A 137 -4.43 13.13 -15.11
CA THR A 137 -5.83 12.73 -15.24
C THR A 137 -6.06 11.34 -14.64
N GLY A 138 -6.50 11.30 -13.39
CA GLY A 138 -6.79 10.05 -12.67
C GLY A 138 -5.58 9.44 -11.94
N ASP A 139 -4.47 10.16 -11.86
CA ASP A 139 -3.26 9.72 -11.17
C ASP A 139 -3.00 10.59 -9.94
N ILE A 140 -2.72 9.94 -8.82
CA ILE A 140 -2.28 10.58 -7.58
C ILE A 140 -0.90 10.04 -7.19
N ALA A 141 -0.14 10.86 -6.46
CA ALA A 141 1.18 10.46 -5.99
C ALA A 141 1.34 10.78 -4.50
N GLU A 142 2.01 9.87 -3.81
CA GLU A 142 2.51 10.11 -2.45
C GLU A 142 3.49 11.29 -2.50
N GLU A 143 3.24 12.32 -1.69
CA GLU A 143 4.20 13.42 -1.57
C GLU A 143 5.53 12.87 -1.02
N ASP A 144 6.62 13.14 -1.73
CA ASP A 144 7.95 12.87 -1.21
C ASP A 144 8.23 13.82 -0.05
N PRO A 145 8.41 13.31 1.19
CA PRO A 145 8.72 14.16 2.33
C PRO A 145 10.04 14.95 2.16
N ALA A 146 10.97 14.50 1.30
CA ALA A 146 12.20 15.24 0.99
C ALA A 146 11.94 16.49 0.14
N LEU A 147 10.91 16.48 -0.72
CA LEU A 147 10.54 17.63 -1.56
C LEU A 147 9.60 18.61 -0.84
N ALA A 148 8.86 18.15 0.18
CA ALA A 148 7.97 19.00 0.98
C ALA A 148 8.71 20.05 1.84
N LEU A 149 10.01 19.86 2.10
CA LEU A 149 10.84 20.82 2.85
C LEU A 149 11.23 22.06 2.02
N PHE A 150 11.11 22.02 0.70
CA PHE A 150 11.49 23.13 -0.19
C PHE A 150 10.34 24.09 -0.55
N PHE A 151 9.11 23.80 -0.09
CA PHE A 151 7.91 24.58 -0.43
C PHE A 151 7.16 25.12 0.80
N ARG A 152 7.86 25.36 1.92
CA ARG A 152 7.31 26.19 3.00
C ARG A 152 7.62 27.66 2.68
N PRO A 153 6.61 28.54 2.48
CA PRO A 153 6.82 29.98 2.35
C PRO A 153 7.35 30.61 3.65
#